data_AF-A0A919DMC0-F1
#
_entry.id   AF-A0A919DMC0-F1
#
_cell.length_a   1.000
_cell.length_b   1.000
_cell.length_c   1.000
_cell.angle_alpha   90.00
_cell.angle_beta   90.00
_cell.angle_gamma   90.00
#
_symmetry.space_group_name_H-M   'P 1'
#
loop_
_entity.id
_entity.type
_entity.pdbx_description
1 polymer ?
#
loop_
_entity_poly.entity_id
_entity_poly.type
_entity_poly.pdbx_seq_one_letter_code
_entity_poly.pdbx_strand_id
1 'polypeptide(L)' 'MRSKYGVTVVGIKRPGEGFTYAAAETVIQKGDVIVVTGKIHDVESFAELS' A
#
# COMPACT_ATOMS: atom_id res chain seq x y z
N MET A 1 4.15 -6.07 -5.73
CA MET A 1 4.44 -4.64 -5.44
C MET A 1 5.92 -4.34 -5.37
N ARG A 2 6.67 -4.90 -4.42
CA ARG A 2 8.11 -4.60 -4.26
C ARG A 2 8.95 -4.85 -5.52
N SER A 3 8.74 -5.97 -6.22
CA SER A 3 9.46 -6.29 -7.45
C SER A 3 9.12 -5.39 -8.65
N LYS A 4 7.94 -4.76 -8.64
CA LYS A 4 7.43 -3.95 -9.76
C LYS A 4 7.58 -2.45 -9.53
N TYR A 5 7.46 -2.01 -8.28
CA TYR A 5 7.37 -0.59 -7.91
C TYR A 5 8.36 -0.17 -6.82
N GLY A 6 9.24 -1.06 -6.34
CA GLY A 6 10.19 -0.74 -5.27
C GLY A 6 9.57 -0.56 -3.87
N VAL A 7 8.24 -0.51 -3.76
CA VAL A 7 7.51 -0.28 -2.51
C VAL A 7 6.93 -1.55 -1.88
N THR A 8 6.84 -1.54 -0.55
CA THR A 8 6.25 -2.60 0.28
C THR A 8 5.01 -2.06 0.98
N VAL A 9 3.89 -2.77 0.90
CA VAL A 9 2.69 -2.44 1.71
C VAL A 9 2.91 -2.91 3.12
N VAL A 10 2.72 -2.04 4.09
CA VAL A 10 2.81 -2.37 5.51
C VAL A 10 1.45 -2.45 6.19
N GLY A 11 0.43 -1.81 5.63
CA GLY A 11 -0.93 -1.95 6.12
C GLY A 11 -1.98 -1.30 5.25
N ILE A 12 -3.22 -1.57 5.62
CA ILE A 12 -4.43 -1.17 4.90
C ILE A 12 -5.43 -0.64 5.91
N LYS A 13 -6.18 0.39 5.51
CA LYS A 13 -7.35 0.91 6.20
C LYS A 13 -8.53 0.91 5.24
N ARG A 14 -9.53 0.07 5.53
CA ARG A 14 -10.79 0.07 4.77
C ARG A 14 -11.73 1.15 5.30
N PRO A 15 -12.64 1.66 4.46
CA PRO A 15 -13.70 2.55 4.92
C PRO A 15 -14.52 1.89 6.05
N GLY A 16 -14.62 2.57 7.20
CA GLY A 16 -15.36 2.06 8.37
C GLY A 16 -14.61 1.04 9.22
N GLU A 17 -13.42 0.58 8.81
CA GLU A 17 -12.59 -0.36 9.56
C GLU A 17 -11.35 0.33 10.17
N GLY A 18 -10.75 -0.35 11.16
CA GLY A 18 -9.46 0.03 11.72
C GLY A 18 -8.30 -0.23 10.76
N PHE A 19 -7.12 0.28 11.12
CA PHE A 19 -5.89 -0.05 10.41
C PHE A 19 -5.49 -1.50 10.70
N THR A 20 -5.10 -2.23 9.65
CA THR A 20 -4.65 -3.62 9.74
C THR A 20 -3.31 -3.77 9.03
N TYR A 21 -2.40 -4.55 9.61
CA TYR A 21 -1.13 -4.88 8.97
C TYR A 21 -1.38 -5.75 7.73
N ALA A 22 -0.71 -5.44 6.63
CA ALA A 22 -0.83 -6.22 5.42
C ALA A 22 -0.12 -7.57 5.59
N ALA A 23 -0.89 -8.65 5.50
CA ALA A 23 -0.36 -10.01 5.35
C ALA A 23 -0.15 -10.35 3.86
N ALA A 24 0.61 -11.40 3.56
CA ALA A 24 0.93 -11.78 2.18
C ALA A 24 -0.34 -12.12 1.34
N GLU A 25 -1.36 -12.64 2.01
CA GLU A 25 -2.68 -13.00 1.50
C GLU A 25 -3.66 -11.81 1.43
N THR A 26 -3.24 -10.61 1.87
CA THR A 26 -4.13 -9.46 1.92
C THR A 26 -4.40 -8.93 0.52
N VAL A 27 -5.66 -9.00 0.10
CA VAL A 27 -6.13 -8.44 -1.18
C VAL A 27 -6.63 -7.02 -0.97
N ILE A 28 -5.99 -6.05 -1.65
CA ILE A 28 -6.39 -4.64 -1.66
C ILE A 28 -7.67 -4.49 -2.49
N GLN A 29 -8.64 -3.76 -1.96
CA GLN A 29 -9.90 -3.46 -2.64
C GLN A 29 -9.97 -2.00 -3.06
N LYS A 30 -10.85 -1.69 -4.01
CA LYS A 30 -11.08 -0.31 -4.42
C LYS A 30 -11.65 0.50 -3.24
N GLY A 31 -11.03 1.65 -2.97
CA GLY A 31 -11.42 2.53 -1.86
C GLY A 31 -10.64 2.29 -0.57
N ASP A 32 -9.78 1.26 -0.53
CA ASP A 32 -8.85 1.07 0.56
C ASP A 32 -7.76 2.16 0.56
N VAL A 33 -7.41 2.65 1.74
CA VAL A 33 -6.20 3.45 1.95
C VAL A 33 -5.07 2.50 2.34
N ILE A 34 -3.94 2.56 1.64
CA ILE A 34 -2.78 1.74 1.95
C ILE A 34 -1.63 2.58 2.48
N VAL A 35 -0.85 1.99 3.38
CA VAL A 35 0.40 2.54 3.87
C VAL A 35 1.53 1.74 3.27
N VAL A 36 2.47 2.42 2.62
CA VAL A 36 3.60 1.81 1.92
C VAL A 36 4.93 2.36 2.45
N THR A 37 5.99 1.57 2.31
CA THR A 37 7.37 1.95 2.63
C THR A 37 8.29 1.59 1.46
N GLY A 38 9.31 2.40 1.22
CA GLY A 38 10.24 2.26 0.11
C GLY A 38 11.23 3.41 0.07
N LYS A 39 12.01 3.51 -1.00
CA LYS A 39 12.82 4.72 -1.25
C LYS A 39 11.91 5.88 -1.59
N ILE A 40 12.33 7.10 -1.27
CA ILE A 40 11.53 8.32 -1.48
C ILE A 40 10.99 8.40 -2.91
N HIS A 41 11.88 8.29 -3.92
CA HIS A 41 11.47 8.35 -5.34
C HIS A 41 10.47 7.27 -5.74
N ASP A 42 10.60 6.05 -5.18
CA ASP A 42 9.70 4.93 -5.48
C ASP A 42 8.31 5.17 -4.87
N VAL A 43 8.27 5.71 -3.64
CA VAL A 43 7.02 6.04 -2.93
C VAL A 43 6.30 7.19 -3.62
N GLU A 44 7.01 8.26 -3.98
CA GLU A 44 6.44 9.40 -4.70
C GLU A 44 5.87 8.96 -6.05
N SER A 45 6.66 8.25 -6.87
CA SER A 45 6.20 7.72 -8.16
C SER A 45 5.00 6.78 -8.01
N PHE A 46 4.95 6.00 -6.94
CA PHE A 46 3.82 5.11 -6.66
C PHE A 46 2.54 5.86 -6.26
N ALA A 47 2.67 6.98 -5.54
CA ALA A 47 1.54 7.81 -5.14
C ALA A 47 0.93 8.61 -6.31
N GLU A 48 1.70 8.92 -7.34
CA GLU A 48 1.21 9.61 -8.54
C GLU A 48 0.47 8.70 -9.53
N LEU A 49 0.57 7.36 -9.36
CA LEU A 49 -0.10 6.38 -10.21
C LEU A 49 -1.59 6.17 -9.88
N SER A 50 -2.10 6.76 -8.79
CA SER A 50 -3.45 6.54 -8.26
C SER A 50 -4.49 7.55 -8.69
#